data_AF-A0A820GD84-F1
#
_entry.id   AF-A0A820GD84-F1
#
_cell.length_a   1.000
_cell.length_b   1.000
_cell.length_c   1.000
_cell.angle_alpha   90.00
_cell.angle_beta   90.00
_cell.angle_gamma   90.00
#
_symmetry.space_group_name_H-M   'P 1'
#
loop_
_entity.id
_entity.type
_entity.pdbx_description
1 polymer ?
#
loop_
_entity_poly.entity_id
_entity_poly.type
_entity_poly.pdbx_seq_one_letter_code
_entity_poly.pdbx_strand_id
1 'polypeptide(L)'
;IGIIKSAISPIYLPICIIEKDNVKHLLKSSILKNNVIRYCHSNITCNGEICPLRQAICENNISSSIDCNDLNNVYLINGIPGLKDWQFKNNFKSMYMKDEEIKNGILGDSNVEVVSKTTTSFFILVGIFFPSVTGIMAGSNRSGDLKDPSQSIPRGTILAVITTSVIYILLAFLLACSIQGILLRDRDGLSINQQLVEAVIAWPSSYVIIIGALCACFGAGLQCLIGAPRLLQSVAKDDIMPLLKPFQSTFRNEPFKALLFTLTLSEISVLVANLDIVTTIVSEFFLMCYLSVNLVCILQTLLHEPSWRPRFRFYHWLLSFVGVVVCISIMLISSWYLALITLTIGIIVYLYIWYAGAN
;
A
#
# COMPACT_ATOMS: atom_id res chain seq x y z
N ILE A 1 -18.51 -5.84 6.31
CA ILE A 1 -19.72 -6.70 6.40
C ILE A 1 -19.35 -8.17 6.57
N GLY A 2 -18.59 -8.77 5.65
CA GLY A 2 -18.21 -10.18 5.75
C GLY A 2 -17.45 -10.55 7.04
N ILE A 3 -16.60 -9.66 7.56
CA ILE A 3 -15.94 -9.84 8.87
C ILE A 3 -16.94 -9.90 10.03
N ILE A 4 -17.99 -9.06 10.02
CA ILE A 4 -19.02 -9.09 11.06
C ILE A 4 -19.82 -10.39 10.95
N LYS A 5 -20.12 -10.82 9.72
CA LYS A 5 -20.78 -12.11 9.49
C LYS A 5 -19.92 -13.28 9.98
N SER A 6 -18.60 -13.22 9.84
CA SER A 6 -17.71 -14.29 10.33
C SER A 6 -17.69 -14.44 11.85
N ALA A 7 -18.17 -13.45 12.61
CA ALA A 7 -18.44 -13.62 14.05
C ALA A 7 -19.61 -14.58 14.33
N ILE A 8 -20.63 -14.55 13.49
CA ILE A 8 -21.86 -15.36 13.66
C ILE A 8 -21.70 -16.71 12.98
N SER A 9 -21.23 -16.70 11.73
CA SER A 9 -21.01 -17.88 10.91
C SER A 9 -19.57 -17.86 10.37
N PRO A 10 -18.61 -18.56 11.00
CA PRO A 10 -17.22 -18.54 10.56
C PRO A 10 -17.11 -19.10 9.15
N ILE A 11 -16.28 -18.46 8.33
CA ILE A 11 -16.00 -18.90 6.96
C ILE A 11 -14.98 -20.03 7.07
N TYR A 12 -15.32 -21.21 6.58
CA TYR A 12 -14.38 -22.33 6.57
C TYR A 12 -13.43 -22.20 5.38
N LEU A 13 -12.23 -21.70 5.64
CA LEU A 13 -11.13 -21.60 4.69
C LEU A 13 -9.99 -22.51 5.16
N PRO A 14 -9.93 -23.77 4.69
CA PRO A 14 -8.91 -24.71 5.12
C PRO A 14 -7.56 -24.33 4.53
N ILE A 15 -6.56 -24.14 5.40
CA ILE A 15 -5.16 -23.97 5.03
C ILE A 15 -4.33 -25.11 5.61
N CYS A 16 -3.35 -25.57 4.83
CA CYS A 16 -2.50 -26.70 5.21
C CYS A 16 -1.23 -26.22 5.91
N ILE A 17 -0.94 -26.82 7.06
CA ILE A 17 0.22 -26.48 7.88
C ILE A 17 1.02 -27.74 8.20
N ILE A 18 2.35 -27.59 8.17
CA ILE A 18 3.30 -28.54 8.75
C ILE A 18 3.87 -27.92 10.03
N GLU A 19 3.89 -28.65 11.13
CA GLU A 19 4.53 -28.21 12.36
C GLU A 19 5.87 -28.92 12.58
N LYS A 20 6.94 -28.12 12.57
CA LYS A 20 8.33 -28.55 12.80
C LYS A 20 8.95 -27.64 13.87
N ASP A 21 9.56 -28.22 14.91
CA ASP A 21 10.22 -27.48 15.99
C ASP A 21 9.37 -26.36 16.63
N ASN A 22 8.06 -26.59 16.82
CA ASN A 22 7.06 -25.60 17.27
C ASN A 22 6.89 -24.37 16.35
N VAL A 23 7.25 -24.51 15.08
CA VAL A 23 7.05 -23.52 14.03
C VAL A 23 6.01 -24.05 13.07
N LYS A 24 5.10 -23.16 12.65
CA LYS A 24 4.02 -23.48 11.72
C LYS A 24 4.45 -23.05 10.32
N HIS A 25 4.61 -24.02 9.45
CA HIS A 25 5.01 -23.85 8.06
C HIS A 25 3.76 -23.88 7.19
N LEU A 26 3.47 -22.78 6.51
CA LEU A 26 2.30 -22.67 5.62
C LEU A 26 2.66 -23.22 4.24
N LEU A 27 1.85 -24.15 3.73
CA LEU A 27 2.11 -24.76 2.42
C LEU A 27 1.44 -24.01 1.27
N LYS A 28 2.08 -24.07 0.09
CA LYS A 28 1.49 -23.60 -1.16
C LYS A 28 0.37 -24.53 -1.62
N SER A 29 -0.71 -23.96 -2.15
CA SER A 29 -1.84 -24.74 -2.67
C SER A 29 -1.54 -25.43 -4.00
N SER A 30 -0.54 -24.96 -4.75
CA SER A 30 -0.10 -25.54 -6.03
C SER A 30 0.38 -26.98 -5.88
N ILE A 31 1.10 -27.29 -4.80
CA ILE A 31 1.55 -28.65 -4.47
C ILE A 31 0.38 -29.57 -4.16
N LEU A 32 -0.66 -29.00 -3.56
CA LEU A 32 -1.88 -29.70 -3.21
C LEU A 32 -2.85 -29.78 -4.40
N LYS A 33 -2.38 -29.58 -5.64
CA LYS A 33 -3.20 -29.55 -6.87
C LYS A 33 -4.48 -28.72 -6.70
N ASN A 34 -4.36 -27.57 -6.00
CA ASN A 34 -5.42 -26.63 -5.66
C ASN A 34 -6.58 -27.20 -4.80
N ASN A 35 -6.43 -28.40 -4.25
CA ASN A 35 -7.41 -29.11 -3.43
C ASN A 35 -6.83 -29.42 -2.03
N VAL A 36 -6.71 -28.37 -1.21
CA VAL A 36 -6.10 -28.42 0.12
C VAL A 36 -6.74 -29.48 1.03
N ILE A 37 -8.07 -29.59 1.04
CA ILE A 37 -8.81 -30.55 1.87
C ILE A 37 -8.45 -32.00 1.54
N ARG A 38 -8.23 -32.32 0.27
CA ARG A 38 -8.05 -33.69 -0.20
C ARG A 38 -6.61 -34.17 -0.05
N TYR A 39 -5.65 -33.25 -0.15
CA TYR A 39 -4.24 -33.60 -0.27
C TYR A 39 -3.37 -33.14 0.92
N CYS A 40 -3.95 -32.39 1.87
CA CYS A 40 -3.30 -32.07 3.15
C CYS A 40 -3.53 -33.20 4.17
N HIS A 41 -2.91 -34.35 3.93
CA HIS A 41 -2.94 -35.48 4.86
C HIS A 41 -1.55 -36.11 4.97
N SER A 42 -1.28 -36.69 6.14
CA SER A 42 -0.08 -37.48 6.42
C SER A 42 -0.09 -38.86 5.76
N ASN A 43 -1.21 -39.25 5.13
CA ASN A 43 -1.37 -40.56 4.51
C ASN A 43 -0.42 -40.77 3.33
N ILE A 44 0.04 -42.02 3.20
CA ILE A 44 0.95 -42.45 2.12
C ILE A 44 0.23 -42.38 0.77
N THR A 45 -1.04 -42.82 0.72
CA THR A 45 -1.84 -42.89 -0.49
C THR A 45 -3.07 -41.99 -0.40
N CYS A 46 -3.33 -41.27 -1.48
CA CYS A 46 -4.51 -40.43 -1.67
C CYS A 46 -5.23 -40.94 -2.93
N ASN A 47 -6.32 -41.69 -2.76
CA ASN A 47 -7.08 -42.35 -3.84
C ASN A 47 -6.26 -43.33 -4.72
N GLY A 48 -5.45 -44.18 -4.10
CA GLY A 48 -4.71 -45.24 -4.80
C GLY A 48 -3.39 -44.81 -5.43
N GLU A 49 -3.07 -43.51 -5.43
CA GLU A 49 -1.77 -42.95 -5.82
C GLU A 49 -1.01 -42.39 -4.61
N ILE A 50 0.30 -42.21 -4.72
CA ILE A 50 1.12 -41.53 -3.71
C ILE A 50 0.58 -40.10 -3.55
N CYS A 51 0.40 -39.65 -2.30
CA CYS A 51 -0.19 -38.33 -2.08
C CYS A 51 0.71 -37.23 -2.70
N PRO A 52 0.16 -36.27 -3.47
CA PRO A 52 0.94 -35.23 -4.15
C PRO A 52 1.87 -34.43 -3.22
N LEU A 53 1.44 -34.22 -1.98
CA LEU A 53 2.25 -33.58 -0.94
C LEU A 53 3.52 -34.40 -0.62
N ARG A 54 3.37 -35.72 -0.48
CA ARG A 54 4.48 -36.64 -0.21
C ARG A 54 5.39 -36.77 -1.42
N GLN A 55 4.82 -36.81 -2.64
CA GLN A 55 5.59 -36.82 -3.87
C GLN A 55 6.46 -35.55 -4.02
N ALA A 56 5.88 -34.38 -3.70
CA ALA A 56 6.59 -33.10 -3.80
C ALA A 56 7.76 -32.98 -2.80
N ILE A 57 7.61 -33.52 -1.59
CA ILE A 57 8.62 -33.42 -0.52
C ILE A 57 9.64 -34.57 -0.56
N CYS A 58 9.21 -35.80 -0.86
CA CYS A 58 10.05 -37.00 -0.70
C CYS A 58 10.69 -37.55 -1.98
N GLU A 59 10.07 -37.37 -3.15
CA GLU A 59 10.54 -38.02 -4.39
C GLU A 59 11.36 -37.10 -5.29
N ASN A 60 11.16 -35.77 -5.19
CA ASN A 60 11.77 -34.84 -6.14
C ASN A 60 13.22 -34.43 -5.85
N ASN A 61 13.92 -35.04 -4.88
CA ASN A 61 15.30 -34.66 -4.49
C ASN A 61 15.49 -33.13 -4.39
N ILE A 62 14.44 -32.42 -3.97
CA ILE A 62 14.55 -31.02 -3.60
C ILE A 62 15.21 -31.05 -2.23
N SER A 63 16.35 -30.38 -2.09
CA SER A 63 16.98 -30.12 -0.80
C SER A 63 16.08 -29.18 0.01
N SER A 64 14.92 -29.67 0.42
CA SER A 64 13.95 -28.93 1.19
C SER A 64 14.33 -29.01 2.65
N SER A 65 14.10 -27.94 3.40
CA SER A 65 14.30 -27.90 4.86
C SER A 65 13.37 -28.85 5.63
N ILE A 66 12.44 -29.51 4.95
CA ILE A 66 11.43 -30.42 5.48
C ILE A 66 11.82 -31.86 5.11
N ASP A 67 11.89 -32.73 6.11
CA ASP A 67 12.14 -34.15 5.89
C ASP A 67 10.82 -34.91 5.72
N CYS A 68 10.87 -36.08 5.07
CA CYS A 68 9.70 -36.97 4.94
C CYS A 68 9.06 -37.37 6.28
N ASN A 69 9.82 -37.33 7.38
CA ASN A 69 9.31 -37.65 8.71
C ASN A 69 8.43 -36.52 9.30
N ASP A 70 8.64 -35.27 8.86
CA ASP A 70 7.88 -34.10 9.31
C ASP A 70 6.43 -34.11 8.78
N LEU A 71 6.15 -34.92 7.74
CA LEU A 71 4.81 -35.15 7.20
C LEU A 71 3.84 -35.76 8.22
N ASN A 72 4.33 -36.36 9.30
CA ASN A 72 3.48 -36.90 10.37
C ASN A 72 2.76 -35.80 11.16
N ASN A 73 3.26 -34.56 11.13
CA ASN A 73 2.71 -33.40 11.83
C ASN A 73 1.92 -32.46 10.90
N VAL A 74 1.38 -32.98 9.81
CA VAL A 74 0.54 -32.21 8.87
C VAL A 74 -0.89 -32.14 9.41
N TYR A 75 -1.44 -30.92 9.48
CA TYR A 75 -2.85 -30.73 9.84
C TYR A 75 -3.48 -29.53 9.14
N LEU A 76 -4.81 -29.57 9.06
CA LEU A 76 -5.64 -28.50 8.52
C LEU A 76 -6.06 -27.55 9.63
N ILE A 77 -5.94 -26.24 9.38
CA ILE A 77 -6.58 -25.23 10.22
C ILE A 77 -7.51 -24.36 9.40
N ASN A 78 -8.50 -23.78 10.07
CA ASN A 78 -9.31 -22.74 9.45
C ASN A 78 -8.54 -21.41 9.48
N GLY A 79 -8.23 -20.85 8.31
CA GLY A 79 -7.55 -19.57 8.16
C GLY A 79 -8.39 -18.36 8.55
N ILE A 80 -9.72 -18.49 8.58
CA ILE A 80 -10.65 -17.43 8.99
C ILE A 80 -11.54 -17.95 10.14
N PRO A 81 -11.01 -18.03 11.36
CA PRO A 81 -11.76 -18.52 12.51
C PRO A 81 -12.93 -17.61 12.93
N GLY A 82 -13.00 -16.38 12.41
CA GLY A 82 -13.99 -15.36 12.80
C GLY A 82 -13.47 -14.44 13.90
N LEU A 83 -14.28 -13.45 14.32
CA LEU A 83 -13.91 -12.47 15.35
C LEU A 83 -13.73 -13.16 16.72
N LYS A 84 -12.47 -13.38 17.13
CA LYS A 84 -12.12 -14.02 18.40
C LYS A 84 -10.99 -13.29 19.12
N ASP A 85 -11.10 -13.12 20.44
CA ASP A 85 -10.12 -12.38 21.26
C ASP A 85 -8.71 -12.97 21.23
N TRP A 86 -8.60 -14.30 21.21
CA TRP A 86 -7.30 -14.98 21.14
C TRP A 86 -6.60 -14.77 19.80
N GLN A 87 -7.36 -14.54 18.72
CA GLN A 87 -6.81 -14.30 17.39
C GLN A 87 -6.09 -12.94 17.35
N PHE A 88 -6.70 -11.92 17.95
CA PHE A 88 -6.06 -10.61 18.11
C PHE A 88 -4.75 -10.72 18.90
N LYS A 89 -4.76 -11.42 20.05
CA LYS A 89 -3.54 -11.61 20.86
C LYS A 89 -2.41 -12.29 20.08
N ASN A 90 -2.75 -13.26 19.24
CA ASN A 90 -1.77 -13.95 18.39
C ASN A 90 -1.21 -13.05 17.28
N ASN A 91 -2.00 -12.10 16.79
CA ASN A 91 -1.62 -11.19 15.72
C ASN A 91 -1.01 -9.87 16.23
N PHE A 92 -1.08 -9.60 17.53
CA PHE A 92 -0.65 -8.33 18.11
C PHE A 92 0.87 -8.07 18.02
N LYS A 93 1.68 -9.14 18.08
CA LYS A 93 3.14 -9.02 18.06
C LYS A 93 3.65 -8.82 16.62
N SER A 94 4.61 -7.91 16.46
CA SER A 94 5.31 -7.70 15.20
C SER A 94 6.10 -8.95 14.78
N MET A 95 6.13 -9.20 13.48
CA MET A 95 6.83 -10.35 12.89
C MET A 95 7.47 -9.93 11.58
N TYR A 96 8.57 -9.18 11.70
CA TYR A 96 9.38 -8.72 10.59
C TYR A 96 10.30 -9.85 10.13
N MET A 97 10.23 -10.19 8.84
CA MET A 97 10.95 -11.29 8.21
C MET A 97 11.90 -10.76 7.15
N LYS A 98 13.05 -11.41 6.99
CA LYS A 98 13.94 -11.18 5.85
C LYS A 98 13.45 -11.96 4.62
N ASP A 99 14.14 -11.76 3.51
CA ASP A 99 13.87 -12.51 2.29
C ASP A 99 14.04 -14.03 2.53
N GLU A 100 13.14 -14.82 1.95
CA GLU A 100 13.05 -16.29 2.05
C GLU A 100 12.79 -16.86 3.46
N GLU A 101 12.47 -16.02 4.46
CA GLU A 101 12.11 -16.47 5.80
C GLU A 101 10.61 -16.78 5.94
N ILE A 102 10.27 -17.82 6.73
CA ILE A 102 8.89 -18.16 7.15
C ILE A 102 8.57 -17.52 8.51
N LYS A 103 9.60 -17.43 9.34
CA LYS A 103 9.58 -16.87 10.69
C LYS A 103 10.96 -16.28 10.97
N ASN A 104 11.03 -15.25 11.81
CA ASN A 104 12.26 -14.52 12.07
C ASN A 104 13.45 -15.45 12.33
N GLY A 105 14.45 -15.43 11.44
CA GLY A 105 15.66 -16.25 11.52
C GLY A 105 15.54 -17.69 11.04
N ILE A 106 14.40 -18.09 10.47
CA ILE A 106 14.14 -19.44 9.95
C ILE A 106 13.85 -19.33 8.44
N LEU A 107 14.78 -19.85 7.65
CA LEU A 107 14.66 -19.94 6.20
C LEU A 107 13.69 -21.06 5.82
N GLY A 108 12.88 -20.79 4.80
CA GLY A 108 11.96 -21.78 4.23
C GLY A 108 12.35 -22.22 2.84
N ASP A 109 11.79 -23.35 2.42
CA ASP A 109 11.88 -23.79 1.03
C ASP A 109 10.80 -23.11 0.19
N SER A 110 11.23 -22.19 -0.67
CA SER A 110 10.36 -21.46 -1.59
C SER A 110 9.60 -22.38 -2.56
N ASN A 111 10.03 -23.63 -2.80
CA ASN A 111 9.26 -24.52 -3.67
C ASN A 111 8.00 -25.04 -2.97
N VAL A 112 8.08 -25.28 -1.66
CA VAL A 112 7.06 -25.98 -0.88
C VAL A 112 6.22 -25.04 -0.02
N GLU A 113 6.87 -24.06 0.58
CA GLU A 113 6.34 -23.24 1.65
C GLU A 113 6.07 -21.81 1.18
N VAL A 114 5.14 -21.15 1.86
CA VAL A 114 4.94 -19.72 1.68
C VAL A 114 6.02 -18.97 2.46
N VAL A 115 7.00 -18.46 1.72
CA VAL A 115 8.11 -17.65 2.25
C VAL A 115 7.92 -16.16 1.97
N SER A 116 8.52 -15.32 2.81
CA SER A 116 8.59 -13.88 2.54
C SER A 116 9.43 -13.61 1.29
N LYS A 117 8.93 -12.78 0.36
CA LYS A 117 9.64 -12.41 -0.89
C LYS A 117 10.52 -11.17 -0.76
N THR A 118 10.41 -10.48 0.36
CA THR A 118 11.03 -9.17 0.57
C THR A 118 11.35 -9.01 2.04
N THR A 119 12.47 -8.34 2.33
CA THR A 119 12.80 -7.99 3.71
C THR A 119 11.84 -6.90 4.19
N THR A 120 11.20 -7.16 5.33
CA THR A 120 10.21 -6.26 5.93
C THR A 120 10.77 -5.59 7.17
N SER A 121 10.46 -4.30 7.33
CA SER A 121 10.74 -3.53 8.54
C SER A 121 9.60 -2.56 8.79
N PHE A 122 9.49 -2.02 10.01
CA PHE A 122 8.46 -1.03 10.33
C PHE A 122 8.48 0.15 9.33
N PHE A 123 9.68 0.62 9.00
CA PHE A 123 9.88 1.79 8.15
C PHE A 123 9.55 1.53 6.68
N ILE A 124 9.90 0.35 6.14
CA ILE A 124 9.50 -0.07 4.79
C ILE A 124 7.97 -0.12 4.68
N LEU A 125 7.29 -0.68 5.69
CA LEU A 125 5.83 -0.77 5.69
C LEU A 125 5.16 0.61 5.79
N VAL A 126 5.74 1.57 6.53
CA VAL A 126 5.26 2.96 6.54
C VAL A 126 5.33 3.57 5.13
N GLY A 127 6.45 3.38 4.42
CA GLY A 127 6.62 3.84 3.04
C GLY A 127 5.62 3.22 2.07
N ILE A 128 5.37 1.92 2.18
CA ILE A 128 4.38 1.20 1.35
C ILE A 128 2.95 1.66 1.66
N PHE A 129 2.62 1.95 2.92
CA PHE A 129 1.28 2.37 3.32
C PHE A 129 1.00 3.84 2.98
N PHE A 130 2.02 4.70 3.00
CA PHE A 130 1.88 6.16 2.86
C PHE A 130 1.05 6.63 1.66
N PRO A 131 1.17 6.07 0.44
CA PRO A 131 0.32 6.47 -0.70
C PRO A 131 -1.18 6.40 -0.39
N SER A 132 -1.61 5.51 0.51
CA SER A 132 -3.01 5.34 0.90
C SER A 132 -3.60 6.57 1.61
N VAL A 133 -2.76 7.37 2.29
CA VAL A 133 -3.18 8.59 3.00
C VAL A 133 -2.93 9.87 2.21
N THR A 134 -2.42 9.75 0.98
CA THR A 134 -2.21 10.90 0.08
C THR A 134 -3.53 11.36 -0.56
N GLY A 135 -3.47 12.41 -1.37
CA GLY A 135 -4.63 12.90 -2.13
C GLY A 135 -5.51 13.91 -1.39
N ILE A 136 -5.10 14.41 -0.22
CA ILE A 136 -5.82 15.47 0.52
C ILE A 136 -6.05 16.75 -0.30
N MET A 137 -5.23 16.99 -1.33
CA MET A 137 -5.32 18.14 -2.25
C MET A 137 -6.37 17.96 -3.35
N ALA A 138 -6.98 16.79 -3.50
CA ALA A 138 -8.02 16.57 -4.49
C ALA A 138 -9.22 17.51 -4.28
N GLY A 139 -9.52 17.87 -3.03
CA GLY A 139 -10.61 18.80 -2.69
C GLY A 139 -10.38 20.24 -3.19
N SER A 140 -9.13 20.71 -3.24
CA SER A 140 -8.80 22.06 -3.71
C SER A 140 -8.75 22.19 -5.23
N ASN A 141 -8.60 21.08 -5.96
CA ASN A 141 -8.52 21.05 -7.43
C ASN A 141 -9.82 21.52 -8.12
N ARG A 142 -10.94 21.62 -7.37
CA ARG A 142 -12.24 22.11 -7.84
C ARG A 142 -12.68 23.40 -7.15
N SER A 143 -11.73 24.14 -6.57
CA SER A 143 -12.01 25.36 -5.80
C SER A 143 -12.77 26.44 -6.60
N GLY A 144 -12.53 26.54 -7.91
CA GLY A 144 -13.22 27.50 -8.79
C GLY A 144 -14.70 27.18 -9.08
N ASP A 145 -15.12 25.92 -8.87
CA ASP A 145 -16.50 25.48 -9.10
C ASP A 145 -17.35 25.51 -7.80
N LEU A 146 -16.74 25.81 -6.65
CA LEU A 146 -17.41 25.83 -5.36
C LEU A 146 -18.14 27.15 -5.12
N LYS A 147 -19.39 27.09 -4.63
CA LYS A 147 -20.16 28.27 -4.20
C LYS A 147 -19.41 29.08 -3.13
N ASP A 148 -18.86 28.40 -2.12
CA ASP A 148 -18.13 29.02 -1.01
C ASP A 148 -16.84 28.23 -0.69
N PRO A 149 -15.73 28.45 -1.43
CA PRO A 149 -14.51 27.64 -1.31
C PRO A 149 -13.83 27.79 0.06
N SER A 150 -13.88 28.99 0.66
CA SER A 150 -13.23 29.30 1.93
C SER A 150 -13.75 28.49 3.13
N GLN A 151 -15.03 28.08 3.09
CA GLN A 151 -15.63 27.23 4.12
C GLN A 151 -15.69 25.75 3.70
N SER A 152 -15.94 25.50 2.41
CA SER A 152 -16.17 24.14 1.90
C SER A 152 -14.88 23.31 1.87
N ILE A 153 -13.75 23.91 1.46
CA ILE A 153 -12.48 23.19 1.35
C ILE A 153 -12.00 22.69 2.72
N PRO A 154 -11.86 23.54 3.78
CA PRO A 154 -11.36 23.06 5.07
C PRO A 154 -12.27 22.00 5.71
N ARG A 155 -13.60 22.19 5.65
CA ARG A 155 -14.56 21.24 6.21
C ARG A 155 -14.54 19.90 5.45
N GLY A 156 -14.54 19.95 4.13
CA GLY A 156 -14.51 18.76 3.28
C GLY A 156 -13.24 17.96 3.48
N THR A 157 -12.07 18.59 3.45
CA THR A 157 -10.78 17.92 3.60
C THR A 157 -10.63 17.29 5.00
N ILE A 158 -10.95 18.02 6.08
CA ILE A 158 -10.82 17.49 7.45
C ILE A 158 -11.78 16.30 7.67
N LEU A 159 -13.03 16.42 7.23
CA LEU A 159 -14.01 15.34 7.39
C LEU A 159 -13.62 14.10 6.58
N ALA A 160 -13.10 14.28 5.37
CA ALA A 160 -12.60 13.18 4.55
C ALA A 160 -11.44 12.45 5.22
N VAL A 161 -10.43 13.18 5.74
CA VAL A 161 -9.28 12.60 6.44
C VAL A 161 -9.70 11.84 7.69
N ILE A 162 -10.63 12.37 8.49
CA ILE A 162 -11.15 11.68 9.68
C ILE A 162 -11.87 10.39 9.26
N THR A 163 -12.71 10.47 8.23
CA THR A 163 -13.48 9.32 7.74
C THR A 163 -12.57 8.20 7.26
N THR A 164 -11.58 8.50 6.42
CA THR A 164 -10.63 7.50 5.91
C THR A 164 -9.76 6.92 7.02
N SER A 165 -9.29 7.76 7.95
CA SER A 165 -8.48 7.31 9.10
C SER A 165 -9.24 6.32 9.99
N VAL A 166 -10.52 6.60 10.29
CA VAL A 166 -11.39 5.70 11.06
C VAL A 166 -11.57 4.37 10.32
N ILE A 167 -11.82 4.42 9.01
CA ILE A 167 -11.98 3.21 8.19
C ILE A 167 -10.70 2.36 8.19
N TYR A 168 -9.52 2.97 8.02
CA TYR A 168 -8.24 2.24 8.03
C TYR A 168 -7.96 1.56 9.37
N ILE A 169 -8.12 2.28 10.48
CA ILE A 169 -7.89 1.73 11.83
C ILE A 169 -8.88 0.59 12.13
N LEU A 170 -10.16 0.80 11.80
CA LEU A 170 -11.20 -0.20 12.01
C LEU A 170 -10.95 -1.45 11.16
N LEU A 171 -10.55 -1.30 9.90
CA LEU A 171 -10.23 -2.42 9.02
C LEU A 171 -9.02 -3.21 9.55
N ALA A 172 -7.94 -2.52 9.93
CA ALA A 172 -6.75 -3.16 10.50
C ALA A 172 -7.10 -3.98 11.76
N PHE A 173 -7.89 -3.40 12.66
CA PHE A 173 -8.36 -4.07 13.86
C PHE A 173 -9.22 -5.31 13.53
N LEU A 174 -10.19 -5.17 12.61
CA LEU A 174 -11.08 -6.25 12.22
C LEU A 174 -10.35 -7.41 11.53
N LEU A 175 -9.38 -7.13 10.66
CA LEU A 175 -8.54 -8.16 10.03
C LEU A 175 -7.69 -8.89 11.06
N ALA A 176 -7.07 -8.14 11.99
CA ALA A 176 -6.28 -8.73 13.08
C ALA A 176 -7.10 -9.65 13.99
N CYS A 177 -8.39 -9.38 14.19
CA CYS A 177 -9.26 -10.20 15.03
C CYS A 177 -9.88 -11.41 14.31
N SER A 178 -9.94 -11.41 12.98
CA SER A 178 -10.73 -12.38 12.21
C SER A 178 -9.94 -13.40 11.40
N ILE A 179 -8.68 -13.08 11.05
CA ILE A 179 -7.85 -13.87 10.14
C ILE A 179 -6.60 -14.36 10.86
N GLN A 180 -6.18 -15.59 10.57
CA GLN A 180 -4.94 -16.18 11.07
C GLN A 180 -3.72 -15.35 10.61
N GLY A 181 -2.82 -14.97 11.51
CA GLY A 181 -1.64 -14.16 11.16
C GLY A 181 -0.70 -14.78 10.13
N ILE A 182 -0.68 -16.10 10.03
CA ILE A 182 0.08 -16.85 8.99
C ILE A 182 -0.53 -16.60 7.59
N LEU A 183 -1.86 -16.53 7.49
CA LEU A 183 -2.55 -16.22 6.23
C LEU A 183 -2.42 -14.74 5.87
N LEU A 184 -2.43 -13.82 6.85
CA LEU A 184 -2.22 -12.38 6.62
C LEU A 184 -0.83 -12.06 6.04
N ARG A 185 0.16 -12.94 6.24
CA ARG A 185 1.52 -12.79 5.72
C ARG A 185 1.71 -13.36 4.32
N ASP A 186 0.74 -14.12 3.84
CA ASP A 186 0.72 -14.65 2.47
C ASP A 186 0.24 -13.56 1.50
N ARG A 187 1.17 -12.67 1.11
CA ARG A 187 0.91 -11.52 0.25
C ARG A 187 0.17 -11.90 -1.05
N ASP A 188 0.57 -12.99 -1.69
CA ASP A 188 0.07 -13.39 -3.01
C ASP A 188 -1.05 -14.44 -2.92
N GLY A 189 -1.46 -14.84 -1.72
CA GLY A 189 -2.49 -15.87 -1.52
C GLY A 189 -2.07 -17.24 -2.05
N LEU A 190 -0.76 -17.58 -2.01
CA LEU A 190 -0.23 -18.85 -2.51
C LEU A 190 -0.81 -20.07 -1.77
N SER A 191 -1.25 -19.92 -0.53
CA SER A 191 -1.92 -20.95 0.26
C SER A 191 -3.40 -21.13 -0.10
N ILE A 192 -4.00 -20.17 -0.81
CA ILE A 192 -5.43 -20.11 -1.12
C ILE A 192 -5.71 -19.96 -2.62
N ASN A 193 -4.91 -20.63 -3.47
CA ASN A 193 -5.07 -20.63 -4.92
C ASN A 193 -4.97 -19.22 -5.56
N GLN A 194 -4.05 -18.39 -5.07
CA GLN A 194 -3.81 -17.02 -5.57
C GLN A 194 -5.04 -16.10 -5.46
N GLN A 195 -5.92 -16.39 -4.50
CA GLN A 195 -7.04 -15.51 -4.18
C GLN A 195 -6.59 -14.41 -3.21
N LEU A 196 -7.21 -13.24 -3.32
CA LEU A 196 -7.01 -12.17 -2.35
C LEU A 196 -7.66 -12.55 -1.01
N VAL A 197 -6.88 -12.54 0.07
CA VAL A 197 -7.37 -12.86 1.43
C VAL A 197 -8.60 -12.02 1.80
N GLU A 198 -8.60 -10.73 1.45
CA GLU A 198 -9.71 -9.81 1.67
C GLU A 198 -10.95 -10.13 0.82
N ALA A 199 -10.76 -10.68 -0.37
CA ALA A 199 -11.87 -11.10 -1.23
C ALA A 199 -12.54 -12.36 -0.67
N VAL A 200 -11.78 -13.29 -0.07
CA VAL A 200 -12.36 -14.52 0.51
C VAL A 200 -13.30 -14.22 1.68
N ILE A 201 -12.99 -13.20 2.49
CA ILE A 201 -13.85 -12.79 3.60
C ILE A 201 -15.04 -11.92 3.16
N ALA A 202 -15.10 -11.49 1.89
CA ALA A 202 -16.15 -10.61 1.41
C ALA A 202 -17.53 -11.28 1.37
N TRP A 203 -18.58 -10.50 1.60
CA TRP A 203 -19.98 -10.92 1.49
C TRP A 203 -20.72 -9.92 0.61
N PRO A 204 -21.59 -10.34 -0.33
CA PRO A 204 -22.09 -11.70 -0.57
C PRO A 204 -21.16 -12.66 -1.32
N SER A 205 -20.23 -12.15 -2.14
CA SER A 205 -19.29 -12.98 -2.90
C SER A 205 -17.90 -12.31 -2.95
N SER A 206 -16.86 -13.11 -3.23
CA SER A 206 -15.48 -12.62 -3.37
C SER A 206 -15.30 -11.66 -4.55
N TYR A 207 -16.09 -11.81 -5.60
CA TYR A 207 -16.08 -10.93 -6.77
C TYR A 207 -16.41 -9.48 -6.45
N VAL A 208 -17.11 -9.19 -5.35
CA VAL A 208 -17.44 -7.81 -4.96
C VAL A 208 -16.17 -7.00 -4.71
N ILE A 209 -15.20 -7.57 -4.00
CA ILE A 209 -13.92 -6.90 -3.74
C ILE A 209 -13.09 -6.82 -5.02
N ILE A 210 -13.05 -7.89 -5.81
CA ILE A 210 -12.26 -7.93 -7.05
C ILE A 210 -12.75 -6.86 -8.05
N ILE A 211 -14.05 -6.85 -8.35
CA ILE A 211 -14.65 -5.87 -9.28
C ILE A 211 -14.57 -4.46 -8.70
N GLY A 212 -14.86 -4.31 -7.40
CA GLY A 212 -14.77 -3.01 -6.72
C GLY A 212 -13.37 -2.42 -6.76
N ALA A 213 -12.34 -3.22 -6.47
CA ALA A 213 -10.95 -2.81 -6.55
C ALA A 213 -10.55 -2.44 -7.98
N LEU A 214 -10.96 -3.23 -8.98
CA LEU A 214 -10.70 -2.92 -10.39
C LEU A 214 -11.33 -1.57 -10.80
N CYS A 215 -12.61 -1.37 -10.51
CA CYS A 215 -13.29 -0.10 -10.81
C CYS A 215 -12.66 1.09 -10.08
N ALA A 216 -12.26 0.92 -8.82
CA ALA A 216 -11.59 1.95 -8.04
C ALA A 216 -10.21 2.30 -8.64
N CYS A 217 -9.41 1.29 -9.00
CA CYS A 217 -8.10 1.49 -9.63
C CYS A 217 -8.22 2.21 -10.99
N PHE A 218 -9.16 1.80 -11.84
CA PHE A 218 -9.41 2.49 -13.11
C PHE A 218 -9.87 3.94 -12.90
N GLY A 219 -10.76 4.17 -11.93
CA GLY A 219 -11.22 5.53 -11.59
C GLY A 219 -10.09 6.43 -11.10
N ALA A 220 -9.26 5.94 -10.18
CA ALA A 220 -8.10 6.67 -9.67
C ALA A 220 -7.07 6.93 -10.77
N GLY A 221 -6.79 5.94 -11.63
CA GLY A 221 -5.90 6.09 -12.78
C GLY A 221 -6.37 7.15 -13.77
N LEU A 222 -7.66 7.12 -14.14
CA LEU A 222 -8.26 8.13 -15.02
C LEU A 222 -8.23 9.54 -14.41
N GLN A 223 -8.48 9.65 -13.10
CA GLN A 223 -8.40 10.92 -12.39
C GLN A 223 -6.98 11.51 -12.46
N CYS A 224 -5.95 10.70 -12.24
CA CYS A 224 -4.55 11.12 -12.34
C CYS A 224 -4.17 11.49 -13.78
N LEU A 225 -4.63 10.70 -14.76
CA LEU A 225 -4.34 10.93 -16.19
C LEU A 225 -4.93 12.24 -16.72
N ILE A 226 -6.08 12.67 -16.20
CA ILE A 226 -6.69 13.96 -16.56
C ILE A 226 -6.17 15.10 -15.70
N GLY A 227 -5.91 14.85 -14.41
CA GLY A 227 -5.49 15.86 -13.44
C GLY A 227 -4.06 16.36 -13.67
N ALA A 228 -3.10 15.46 -13.86
CA ALA A 228 -1.68 15.82 -13.96
C ALA A 228 -1.37 16.74 -15.16
N PRO A 229 -1.88 16.50 -16.40
CA PRO A 229 -1.66 17.39 -17.53
C PRO A 229 -2.23 18.79 -17.32
N ARG A 230 -3.39 18.89 -16.66
CA ARG A 230 -4.05 20.18 -16.38
C ARG A 230 -3.28 20.98 -15.33
N LEU A 231 -2.74 20.32 -14.31
CA LEU A 231 -1.83 20.95 -13.36
C LEU A 231 -0.56 21.46 -14.07
N LEU A 232 0.08 20.61 -14.86
CA LEU A 232 1.28 21.01 -15.62
C LEU A 232 1.00 22.18 -16.58
N GLN A 233 -0.15 22.16 -17.25
CA GLN A 233 -0.59 23.25 -18.11
C GLN A 233 -0.83 24.54 -17.33
N SER A 234 -1.45 24.48 -16.14
CA SER A 234 -1.70 25.66 -15.32
C SER A 234 -0.38 26.33 -14.90
N VAL A 235 0.60 25.54 -14.48
CA VAL A 235 1.95 26.04 -14.15
C VAL A 235 2.64 26.64 -15.38
N ALA A 236 2.48 26.03 -16.56
CA ALA A 236 3.04 26.54 -17.81
C ALA A 236 2.37 27.86 -18.27
N LYS A 237 1.11 28.12 -17.89
CA LYS A 237 0.41 29.37 -18.20
C LYS A 237 0.86 30.54 -17.35
N ASP A 238 1.37 30.28 -16.15
CA ASP A 238 1.86 31.33 -15.25
C ASP A 238 3.22 31.90 -15.70
N ASP A 239 3.82 31.36 -16.77
CA ASP A 239 5.09 31.80 -17.39
C ASP A 239 6.29 31.87 -16.42
N ILE A 240 6.18 31.22 -15.25
CA ILE A 240 7.19 31.19 -14.18
C ILE A 240 8.48 30.48 -14.64
N MET A 241 8.36 29.49 -15.54
CA MET A 241 9.48 28.68 -16.03
C MET A 241 9.49 28.64 -17.55
N PRO A 242 10.44 29.32 -18.24
CA PRO A 242 10.54 29.32 -19.70
C PRO A 242 10.64 27.92 -20.32
N LEU A 243 11.21 26.95 -19.61
CA LEU A 243 11.31 25.55 -20.03
C LEU A 243 9.94 24.89 -20.23
N LEU A 244 8.90 25.33 -19.51
CA LEU A 244 7.57 24.73 -19.54
C LEU A 244 6.64 25.35 -20.59
N LYS A 245 7.04 26.44 -21.25
CA LYS A 245 6.29 27.10 -22.34
C LYS A 245 5.67 26.16 -23.38
N PRO A 246 6.35 25.11 -23.90
CA PRO A 246 5.72 24.21 -24.87
C PRO A 246 4.45 23.52 -24.35
N PHE A 247 4.28 23.37 -23.04
CA PHE A 247 3.13 22.71 -22.42
C PHE A 247 1.91 23.62 -22.23
N GLN A 248 2.02 24.92 -22.50
CA GLN A 248 0.91 25.88 -22.42
C GLN A 248 -0.14 25.64 -23.52
N SER A 249 0.30 25.13 -24.69
CA SER A 249 -0.52 24.97 -25.88
C SER A 249 -1.67 23.98 -25.67
N THR A 250 -2.89 24.43 -25.98
CA THR A 250 -4.10 23.61 -26.01
C THR A 250 -4.47 23.20 -27.43
N PHE A 251 -4.89 21.94 -27.59
CA PHE A 251 -5.60 21.48 -28.78
C PHE A 251 -7.04 21.14 -28.39
N ARG A 252 -8.03 21.79 -29.01
CA ARG A 252 -9.46 21.60 -28.67
C ARG A 252 -9.75 21.73 -27.16
N ASN A 253 -9.21 22.76 -26.52
CA ASN A 253 -9.30 23.02 -25.07
C ASN A 253 -8.66 21.96 -24.15
N GLU A 254 -7.93 20.98 -24.69
CA GLU A 254 -7.22 19.98 -23.90
C GLU A 254 -5.68 20.12 -24.06
N PRO A 255 -4.89 19.94 -22.98
CA PRO A 255 -3.44 20.10 -23.00
C PRO A 255 -2.73 18.87 -23.57
N PHE A 256 -2.82 18.68 -24.90
CA PHE A 256 -2.32 17.47 -25.57
C PHE A 256 -0.82 17.18 -25.34
N LYS A 257 0.04 18.21 -25.40
CA LYS A 257 1.49 18.04 -25.18
C LYS A 257 1.82 17.64 -23.74
N ALA A 258 1.11 18.23 -22.76
CA ALA A 258 1.26 17.87 -21.36
C ALA A 258 0.75 16.44 -21.10
N LEU A 259 -0.36 16.05 -21.74
CA LEU A 259 -0.90 14.70 -21.68
C LEU A 259 0.11 13.67 -22.20
N LEU A 260 0.69 13.91 -23.38
CA LEU A 260 1.71 13.04 -23.96
C LEU A 260 2.91 12.88 -23.01
N PHE A 261 3.38 13.98 -22.43
CA PHE A 261 4.47 13.94 -21.46
C PHE A 261 4.12 13.09 -20.23
N THR A 262 2.95 13.31 -19.61
CA THR A 262 2.53 12.52 -18.44
C THR A 262 2.34 11.04 -18.78
N LEU A 263 1.87 10.73 -19.99
CA LEU A 263 1.70 9.35 -20.45
C LEU A 263 3.06 8.66 -20.63
N THR A 264 4.03 9.34 -21.23
CA THR A 264 5.39 8.80 -21.35
C THR A 264 6.04 8.55 -19.99
N LEU A 265 5.81 9.44 -19.01
CA LEU A 265 6.33 9.28 -17.66
C LEU A 265 5.65 8.11 -16.91
N SER A 266 4.33 7.96 -17.07
CA SER A 266 3.62 6.82 -16.49
C SER A 266 4.04 5.50 -17.12
N GLU A 267 4.30 5.47 -18.43
CA GLU A 267 4.75 4.26 -19.13
C GLU A 267 6.11 3.79 -18.61
N ILE A 268 7.07 4.71 -18.42
CA ILE A 268 8.36 4.39 -17.80
C ILE A 268 8.17 3.77 -16.41
N SER A 269 7.22 4.29 -15.64
CA SER A 269 6.93 3.78 -14.28
C SER A 269 6.30 2.37 -14.33
N VAL A 270 5.49 2.08 -15.33
CA VAL A 270 4.90 0.73 -15.55
C VAL A 270 5.99 -0.28 -15.94
N LEU A 271 6.95 0.12 -16.79
CA LEU A 271 8.05 -0.75 -17.24
C LEU A 271 8.98 -1.20 -16.10
N VAL A 272 9.08 -0.45 -15.00
CA VAL A 272 9.83 -0.85 -13.79
C VAL A 272 9.25 -2.14 -13.17
N ALA A 273 7.96 -2.44 -13.40
CA ALA A 273 7.27 -3.67 -13.00
C ALA A 273 7.39 -4.06 -11.50
N ASN A 274 7.68 -3.08 -10.62
CA ASN A 274 7.74 -3.27 -9.17
C ASN A 274 6.96 -2.17 -8.45
N LEU A 275 5.79 -2.53 -7.90
CA LEU A 275 4.90 -1.60 -7.23
C LEU A 275 5.51 -1.02 -5.94
N ASP A 276 6.35 -1.78 -5.22
CA ASP A 276 6.91 -1.34 -3.94
C ASP A 276 7.95 -0.22 -4.15
N ILE A 277 8.73 -0.31 -5.23
CA ILE A 277 9.68 0.74 -5.60
C ILE A 277 8.94 1.99 -6.07
N VAL A 278 7.95 1.83 -6.96
CA VAL A 278 7.18 2.96 -7.50
C VAL A 278 6.42 3.69 -6.38
N THR A 279 5.79 2.97 -5.46
CA THR A 279 5.08 3.56 -4.30
C THR A 279 6.03 4.33 -3.38
N THR A 280 7.24 3.83 -3.16
CA THR A 280 8.27 4.53 -2.37
C THR A 280 8.66 5.85 -3.04
N ILE A 281 8.96 5.84 -4.35
CA ILE A 281 9.32 7.06 -5.10
C ILE A 281 8.20 8.10 -5.06
N VAL A 282 6.95 7.67 -5.32
CA VAL A 282 5.77 8.55 -5.29
C VAL A 282 5.55 9.17 -3.91
N SER A 283 5.77 8.39 -2.85
CA SER A 283 5.63 8.87 -1.46
C SER A 283 6.58 10.01 -1.14
N GLU A 284 7.84 9.93 -1.57
CA GLU A 284 8.83 11.01 -1.36
C GLU A 284 8.42 12.32 -2.06
N PHE A 285 7.87 12.26 -3.27
CA PHE A 285 7.37 13.45 -3.96
C PHE A 285 6.15 14.07 -3.26
N PHE A 286 5.22 13.26 -2.75
CA PHE A 286 4.09 13.77 -1.97
C PHE A 286 4.53 14.36 -0.63
N LEU A 287 5.47 13.70 0.07
CA LEU A 287 6.06 14.21 1.30
C LEU A 287 6.79 15.55 1.07
N MET A 288 7.52 15.70 -0.03
CA MET A 288 8.16 16.97 -0.40
C MET A 288 7.12 18.08 -0.63
N CYS A 289 5.99 17.77 -1.27
CA CYS A 289 4.89 18.72 -1.45
C CYS A 289 4.30 19.16 -0.11
N TYR A 290 4.00 18.21 0.79
CA TYR A 290 3.46 18.51 2.13
C TYR A 290 4.47 19.25 3.02
N LEU A 291 5.76 18.90 2.92
CA LEU A 291 6.85 19.60 3.58
C LEU A 291 6.89 21.06 3.13
N SER A 292 6.88 21.31 1.82
CA SER A 292 6.94 22.66 1.25
C SER A 292 5.75 23.52 1.67
N VAL A 293 4.53 22.96 1.63
CA VAL A 293 3.32 23.68 2.08
C VAL A 293 3.40 24.05 3.56
N ASN A 294 3.77 23.10 4.43
CA ASN A 294 3.90 23.38 5.86
C ASN A 294 5.00 24.40 6.14
N LEU A 295 6.14 24.29 5.45
CA LEU A 295 7.26 25.22 5.59
C LEU A 295 6.86 26.64 5.19
N VAL A 296 6.19 26.81 4.05
CA VAL A 296 5.70 28.12 3.58
C VAL A 296 4.74 28.74 4.59
N CYS A 297 3.79 27.98 5.14
CA CYS A 297 2.87 28.48 6.16
C CYS A 297 3.57 28.97 7.44
N ILE A 298 4.64 28.28 7.87
CA ILE A 298 5.45 28.72 9.01
C ILE A 298 6.18 30.01 8.67
N LEU A 299 6.91 30.02 7.55
CA LEU A 299 7.74 31.15 7.14
C LEU A 299 6.90 32.41 6.95
N GLN A 300 5.77 32.34 6.27
CA GLN A 300 4.88 33.49 6.07
C GLN A 300 4.32 34.05 7.38
N THR A 301 4.05 33.18 8.36
CA THR A 301 3.56 33.61 9.68
C THR A 301 4.65 34.22 10.54
N LEU A 302 5.84 33.61 10.58
CA LEU A 302 6.96 34.10 11.39
C LEU A 302 7.60 35.37 10.82
N LEU A 303 7.67 35.48 9.49
CA LEU A 303 8.19 36.66 8.79
C LEU A 303 7.17 37.81 8.71
N HIS A 304 5.94 37.61 9.19
CA HIS A 304 4.88 38.61 9.17
C HIS A 304 4.61 39.18 7.75
N GLU A 305 4.50 38.29 6.77
CA GLU A 305 4.24 38.68 5.38
C GLU A 305 2.92 39.48 5.28
N PRO A 306 2.88 40.70 4.70
CA PRO A 306 1.71 41.59 4.77
C PRO A 306 0.42 41.00 4.16
N SER A 307 0.57 40.14 3.16
CA SER A 307 -0.53 39.47 2.45
C SER A 307 -1.07 38.23 3.19
N TRP A 308 -0.34 37.72 4.18
CA TRP A 308 -0.68 36.49 4.90
C TRP A 308 -1.54 36.78 6.13
N ARG A 309 -2.83 36.45 6.05
CA ARG A 309 -3.81 36.61 7.14
C ARG A 309 -4.75 35.40 7.22
N PRO A 310 -4.32 34.26 7.79
CA PRO A 310 -5.12 33.06 7.86
C PRO A 310 -6.36 33.29 8.73
N ARG A 311 -7.56 33.14 8.13
CA ARG A 311 -8.85 33.34 8.83
C ARG A 311 -9.40 32.07 9.50
N PHE A 312 -8.71 30.95 9.35
CA PHE A 312 -9.15 29.67 9.90
C PHE A 312 -8.92 29.61 11.41
N ARG A 313 -9.99 29.35 12.18
CA ARG A 313 -10.00 29.44 13.65
C ARG A 313 -8.97 28.54 14.35
N PHE A 314 -8.70 27.35 13.82
CA PHE A 314 -7.81 26.36 14.46
C PHE A 314 -6.39 26.36 13.86
N TYR A 315 -6.04 27.40 13.10
CA TYR A 315 -4.69 27.54 12.56
C TYR A 315 -3.73 28.07 13.62
N HIS A 316 -2.57 27.42 13.77
CA HIS A 316 -1.44 27.91 14.55
C HIS A 316 -0.14 27.45 13.89
N TRP A 317 0.90 28.30 13.85
CA TRP A 317 2.17 28.01 13.17
C TRP A 317 2.86 26.74 13.72
N LEU A 318 2.69 26.46 15.02
CA LEU A 318 3.22 25.26 15.66
C LEU A 318 2.68 23.97 15.01
N LEU A 319 1.42 23.96 14.57
CA LEU A 319 0.83 22.79 13.91
C LEU A 319 1.53 22.51 12.57
N SER A 320 1.83 23.56 11.81
CA SER A 320 2.62 23.44 10.58
C SER A 320 4.07 23.03 10.87
N PHE A 321 4.68 23.50 11.97
CA PHE A 321 6.01 23.08 12.38
C PHE A 321 6.09 21.59 12.72
N VAL A 322 5.11 21.08 13.47
CA VAL A 322 4.97 19.64 13.71
C VAL A 322 4.83 18.88 12.39
N GLY A 323 4.05 19.43 11.44
CA GLY A 323 3.94 18.88 10.08
C GLY A 323 5.28 18.77 9.34
N VAL A 324 6.11 19.82 9.38
CA VAL A 324 7.47 19.80 8.81
C VAL A 324 8.33 18.70 9.42
N VAL A 325 8.36 18.62 10.76
CA VAL A 325 9.16 17.62 11.48
C VAL A 325 8.72 16.20 11.14
N VAL A 326 7.40 15.95 11.10
CA VAL A 326 6.85 14.63 10.74
C VAL A 326 7.17 14.29 9.28
N CYS A 327 7.03 15.22 8.34
CA CYS A 327 7.36 14.97 6.93
C CYS A 327 8.83 14.61 6.76
N ILE A 328 9.76 15.41 7.31
CA ILE A 328 11.21 15.15 7.23
C ILE A 328 11.55 13.79 7.87
N SER A 329 10.95 13.51 9.03
CA SER A 329 11.18 12.24 9.74
C SER A 329 10.78 11.06 8.87
N ILE A 330 9.57 11.08 8.29
CA ILE A 330 9.08 9.98 7.44
C ILE A 330 9.93 9.84 6.17
N MET A 331 10.34 10.93 5.52
CA MET A 331 11.21 10.88 4.33
C MET A 331 12.55 10.18 4.63
N LEU A 332 13.24 10.60 5.70
CA LEU A 332 14.54 10.03 6.07
C LEU A 332 14.44 8.57 6.51
N ILE A 333 13.34 8.23 7.19
CA ILE A 333 13.05 6.89 7.69
C ILE A 333 12.72 5.92 6.55
N SER A 334 11.92 6.36 5.59
CA SER A 334 11.49 5.59 4.41
C SER A 334 12.70 5.26 3.54
N SER A 335 13.38 6.27 3.03
CA SER A 335 14.58 6.11 2.23
C SER A 335 15.41 7.39 2.26
N TRP A 336 16.46 7.38 3.08
CA TRP A 336 17.34 8.55 3.24
C TRP A 336 17.97 9.03 1.92
N TYR A 337 18.31 8.11 1.01
CA TYR A 337 18.94 8.47 -0.26
C TYR A 337 17.93 9.09 -1.25
N LEU A 338 16.71 8.55 -1.35
CA LEU A 338 15.65 9.15 -2.17
C LEU A 338 15.19 10.48 -1.58
N ALA A 339 15.14 10.61 -0.26
CA ALA A 339 14.83 11.86 0.43
C ALA A 339 15.83 12.96 0.06
N LEU A 340 17.14 12.68 0.09
CA LEU A 340 18.16 13.67 -0.33
C LEU A 340 18.02 14.05 -1.81
N ILE A 341 17.75 13.09 -2.69
CA ILE A 341 17.55 13.36 -4.12
C ILE A 341 16.31 14.25 -4.34
N THR A 342 15.19 13.94 -3.69
CA THR A 342 13.95 14.73 -3.85
C THR A 342 14.07 16.14 -3.27
N LEU A 343 14.72 16.29 -2.10
CA LEU A 343 14.99 17.59 -1.49
C LEU A 343 15.93 18.44 -2.35
N THR A 344 17.00 17.85 -2.89
CA THR A 344 17.93 18.57 -3.77
C THR A 344 17.26 19.02 -5.07
N ILE A 345 16.43 18.18 -5.69
CA ILE A 345 15.61 18.57 -6.85
C ILE A 345 14.69 19.73 -6.48
N GLY A 346 14.00 19.68 -5.33
CA GLY A 346 13.13 20.76 -4.86
C GLY A 346 13.88 22.09 -4.68
N ILE A 347 15.07 22.05 -4.08
CA ILE A 347 15.92 23.24 -3.90
C ILE A 347 16.38 23.79 -5.25
N ILE A 348 16.80 22.94 -6.19
CA ILE A 348 17.23 23.36 -7.53
C ILE A 348 16.08 24.08 -8.27
N VAL A 349 14.87 23.52 -8.21
CA VAL A 349 13.68 24.13 -8.83
C VAL A 349 13.35 25.47 -8.17
N TYR A 350 13.42 25.55 -6.84
CA TYR A 350 13.20 26.82 -6.12
C TYR A 350 14.22 27.88 -6.52
N LEU A 351 15.52 27.55 -6.52
CA LEU A 351 16.58 28.48 -6.91
C LEU A 351 16.45 28.93 -8.36
N TYR A 352 16.05 28.02 -9.26
CA TYR A 352 15.80 28.34 -10.66
C TYR A 352 14.66 29.34 -10.81
N ILE A 353 13.53 29.12 -10.14
CA ILE A 353 12.39 30.03 -10.18
C ILE A 353 12.77 31.38 -9.59
N TRP A 354 13.49 31.40 -8.47
CA TRP A 354 13.95 32.64 -7.85
C TRP A 354 14.87 33.44 -8.78
N TYR A 355 15.82 32.78 -9.45
CA TYR A 355 16.71 33.42 -10.41
C TYR A 355 15.96 33.90 -11.66
N ALA A 356 15.02 33.11 -12.18
CA ALA A 356 14.23 33.45 -13.35
C ALA A 356 13.19 34.55 -13.09
N GLY A 357 12.71 34.70 -11.85
CA GLY A 357 11.80 35.77 -11.45
C GLY A 357 12.49 37.06 -11.02
N ALA A 358 13.79 37.01 -10.73
CA ALA A 358 14.61 38.18 -10.42
C ALA A 358 15.12 38.92 -11.68
N ASN A 359 15.16 38.22 -12.83
CA ASN A 359 15.50 38.76 -14.15
C ASN A 359 14.23 38.94 -14.98
#